data_AF-A0A550CSV0-F1
#
_entry.id   AF-A0A550CSV0-F1
#
_cell.length_a   1.000
_cell.length_b   1.000
_cell.length_c   1.000
_cell.angle_alpha   90.00
_cell.angle_beta   90.00
_cell.angle_gamma   90.00
#
_symmetry.space_group_name_H-M   'P 1'
#
loop_
_entity.id
_entity.type
_entity.pdbx_description
1 polymer ?
#
loop_
_entity_poly.entity_id
_entity_poly.type
_entity_poly.pdbx_seq_one_letter_code
_entity_poly.pdbx_strand_id
1 'polypeptide(L)'
;MAEGPAYISSHSADVILSDIRPIKLKGDALAALNEFLDEFLYRILGAARSLATGRLRAGLLGVLPTALGKEALLEAEVELRAYWDRTDPARGASAGAEDDSRSFHISWAFEVCSTSHVSSIC
;
A
#
# COMPACT_ATOMS: atom_id res chain seq x y z
N MET A 1 -22.18 13.25 3.20
CA MET A 1 -21.95 11.95 2.56
C MET A 1 -20.59 11.51 3.02
N ALA A 2 -20.47 10.38 3.73
CA ALA A 2 -19.15 9.91 4.16
C ALA A 2 -18.38 9.52 2.90
N GLU A 3 -17.27 10.20 2.62
CA GLU A 3 -16.32 9.73 1.60
C GLU A 3 -15.81 8.36 2.05
N GLY A 4 -16.02 7.34 1.21
CA GLY A 4 -15.42 6.03 1.41
C GLY A 4 -13.89 6.10 1.25
N PRO A 5 -13.18 4.98 1.43
CA PRO A 5 -11.74 4.92 1.18
C PRO A 5 -11.41 5.47 -0.21
N ALA A 6 -10.35 6.27 -0.31
CA ALA A 6 -9.96 6.98 -1.53
C ALA A 6 -8.48 6.73 -1.85
N TYR A 7 -8.13 5.47 -2.09
CA TYR A 7 -6.77 5.08 -2.47
C TYR A 7 -6.44 5.46 -3.90
N ILE A 8 -7.42 5.34 -4.80
CA ILE A 8 -7.30 5.65 -6.22
C ILE A 8 -8.38 6.66 -6.60
N SER A 9 -7.94 7.79 -7.16
CA SER A 9 -8.85 8.79 -7.73
C SER A 9 -9.36 8.36 -9.12
N SER A 10 -10.49 8.90 -9.56
CA SER A 10 -11.00 8.63 -10.92
C SER A 10 -10.02 9.06 -12.01
N HIS A 11 -9.24 10.12 -11.78
CA HIS A 11 -8.26 10.58 -12.74
C HIS A 11 -7.09 9.59 -12.87
N SER A 12 -6.56 9.15 -11.72
CA SER A 12 -5.44 8.19 -11.67
C SER A 12 -5.84 6.83 -12.26
N ALA A 13 -7.07 6.39 -12.00
CA ALA A 13 -7.61 5.17 -12.62
C ALA A 13 -7.64 5.27 -14.15
N ASP A 14 -8.07 6.41 -14.70
CA ASP A 14 -8.11 6.64 -16.15
C ASP A 14 -6.69 6.61 -16.75
N VAL A 15 -5.70 7.20 -16.06
CA VAL A 15 -4.29 7.19 -16.48
C VAL A 15 -3.73 5.76 -16.48
N ILE A 16 -3.85 5.03 -15.37
CA ILE A 16 -3.36 3.65 -15.23
C ILE A 16 -3.96 2.74 -16.30
N LEU A 17 -5.26 2.86 -16.54
CA LEU A 17 -5.94 2.01 -17.52
C LEU A 17 -5.49 2.35 -18.94
N SER A 18 -5.24 3.62 -19.25
CA SER A 18 -4.82 4.05 -20.59
C SER A 18 -3.54 3.35 -21.09
N ASP A 19 -2.64 2.97 -20.18
CA ASP A 19 -1.40 2.24 -20.49
C ASP A 19 -1.65 0.75 -20.85
N ILE A 20 -2.78 0.19 -20.42
CA ILE A 20 -3.16 -1.21 -20.66
C ILE A 20 -4.18 -1.32 -21.80
N ARG A 21 -5.28 -0.56 -21.72
CA ARG A 21 -6.35 -0.45 -22.72
C ARG A 21 -7.15 0.85 -22.51
N PRO A 22 -7.72 1.44 -23.58
CA PRO A 22 -8.61 2.60 -23.44
C PRO A 22 -9.99 2.19 -22.88
N ILE A 23 -10.04 1.86 -21.59
CA ILE A 23 -11.25 1.51 -20.83
C ILE A 23 -11.40 2.44 -19.62
N LYS A 24 -12.64 2.76 -19.27
CA LYS A 24 -12.96 3.58 -18.10
C LYS A 24 -13.69 2.76 -17.06
N LEU A 25 -13.34 2.94 -15.78
CA LEU A 25 -14.11 2.36 -14.69
C LEU A 25 -15.39 3.16 -14.46
N LYS A 26 -16.49 2.45 -14.23
CA LYS A 26 -17.71 3.07 -13.70
C LYS A 26 -17.45 3.48 -12.24
N GLY A 27 -18.17 4.49 -11.76
CA GLY A 27 -18.06 4.97 -10.37
C GLY A 27 -18.18 3.84 -9.34
N ASP A 28 -19.17 2.97 -9.50
CA ASP A 28 -19.38 1.83 -8.58
C ASP A 28 -18.22 0.83 -8.60
N ALA A 29 -17.57 0.64 -9.76
CA ALA A 29 -16.42 -0.25 -9.88
C ALA A 29 -15.17 0.35 -9.23
N LEU A 30 -14.99 1.67 -9.34
CA LEU A 30 -13.92 2.39 -8.65
C LEU A 30 -14.14 2.39 -7.13
N ALA A 31 -15.38 2.56 -6.67
CA ALA A 31 -15.73 2.46 -5.25
C ALA A 31 -15.42 1.06 -4.70
N ALA A 32 -15.87 0.01 -5.38
CA ALA A 32 -15.59 -1.37 -5.00
C ALA A 32 -14.08 -1.68 -4.98
N LEU A 33 -13.31 -1.11 -5.91
CA LEU A 33 -11.85 -1.24 -5.91
C LEU A 33 -11.22 -0.57 -4.69
N ASN A 34 -11.65 0.63 -4.32
CA ASN A 34 -11.14 1.32 -3.14
C ASN A 34 -11.53 0.61 -1.84
N GLU A 35 -12.74 0.04 -1.74
CA GLU A 35 -13.15 -0.80 -0.61
C GLU A 35 -12.29 -2.07 -0.51
N PHE A 36 -12.01 -2.71 -1.66
CA PHE A 36 -11.10 -3.85 -1.70
C PHE A 36 -9.70 -3.48 -1.21
N LEU A 37 -9.16 -2.33 -1.61
CA LEU A 37 -7.84 -1.85 -1.18
C LEU A 37 -7.80 -1.55 0.33
N ASP A 38 -8.90 -1.00 0.87
CA ASP A 38 -9.07 -0.75 2.31
C ASP A 38 -8.98 -2.05 3.12
N GLU A 39 -9.77 -3.05 2.71
CA GLU A 39 -9.77 -4.37 3.35
C GLU A 39 -8.41 -5.06 3.17
N PHE A 40 -7.79 -4.92 2.00
CA PHE A 40 -6.49 -5.51 1.71
C PHE A 40 -5.39 -4.94 2.60
N LEU A 41 -5.37 -3.61 2.79
CA LEU A 41 -4.45 -2.95 3.72
C LEU A 41 -4.65 -3.46 5.15
N TYR A 42 -5.91 -3.52 5.61
CA TYR A 42 -6.22 -4.02 6.95
C TYR A 42 -5.71 -5.46 7.16
N ARG A 43 -5.91 -6.34 6.17
CA ARG A 43 -5.43 -7.72 6.20
C ARG A 43 -3.90 -7.82 6.24
N ILE A 44 -3.19 -7.00 5.46
CA ILE A 44 -1.72 -6.98 5.47
C ILE A 44 -1.20 -6.53 6.85
N LEU A 45 -1.74 -5.44 7.39
CA LEU A 45 -1.36 -4.94 8.71
C LEU A 45 -1.67 -5.97 9.81
N GLY A 46 -2.82 -6.65 9.72
CA GLY A 46 -3.19 -7.73 10.63
C GLY A 46 -2.28 -8.96 10.54
N ALA A 47 -1.81 -9.32 9.34
CA ALA A 47 -0.88 -10.42 9.14
C ALA A 47 0.54 -10.06 9.60
N ALA A 48 1.01 -8.85 9.30
CA ALA A 48 2.33 -8.35 9.67
C ALA A 48 2.45 -8.13 11.18
N ARG A 49 1.39 -7.63 11.81
CA ARG A 49 1.34 -7.20 13.23
C ARG A 49 2.47 -6.24 13.62
N SER A 50 3.02 -5.48 12.68
CA SER A 50 4.16 -4.59 12.89
C SER A 50 4.30 -3.68 11.67
N LEU A 51 4.81 -2.46 11.85
CA LEU A 51 5.15 -1.56 10.73
C LEU A 51 6.59 -1.75 10.24
N ALA A 52 7.39 -2.60 10.89
CA ALA A 52 8.71 -2.96 10.38
C ALA A 52 8.63 -3.55 8.97
N THR A 53 9.43 -3.03 8.05
CA THR A 53 9.38 -3.39 6.63
C THR A 53 9.47 -4.90 6.41
N GLY A 54 10.37 -5.61 7.11
CA GLY A 54 10.49 -7.06 7.00
C GLY A 54 9.20 -7.82 7.38
N ARG A 55 8.46 -7.33 8.39
CA ARG A 55 7.18 -7.90 8.81
C ARG A 55 6.06 -7.57 7.82
N LEU A 56 6.06 -6.36 7.25
CA LEU A 56 5.13 -5.98 6.18
C LEU A 56 5.33 -6.84 4.92
N ARG A 57 6.57 -7.10 4.52
CA ARG A 57 6.89 -8.00 3.39
C ARG A 57 6.35 -9.41 3.65
N ALA A 58 6.61 -9.95 4.84
CA ALA A 58 6.09 -11.27 5.23
C ALA A 58 4.55 -11.29 5.30
N GLY A 59 3.93 -10.23 5.83
CA GLY A 59 2.47 -10.08 5.89
C GLY A 59 1.84 -10.02 4.50
N LEU A 60 2.40 -9.23 3.58
CA LEU A 60 1.96 -9.14 2.19
C LEU A 60 1.99 -10.51 1.50
N LEU A 61 3.13 -11.23 1.58
CA LEU A 61 3.25 -12.55 0.98
C LEU A 61 2.37 -13.61 1.67
N GLY A 62 2.03 -13.42 2.94
CA GLY A 62 1.07 -14.26 3.65
C GLY A 62 -0.37 -14.05 3.18
N VAL A 63 -0.75 -12.81 2.87
CA VAL A 63 -2.09 -12.45 2.37
C VAL A 63 -2.23 -12.73 0.87
N LEU A 64 -1.18 -12.50 0.10
CA LEU A 64 -1.14 -12.66 -1.36
C LEU A 64 0.07 -13.50 -1.78
N PRO A 65 0.04 -14.84 -1.59
CA PRO A 65 1.16 -15.74 -1.89
C PRO A 65 1.35 -16.04 -3.39
N THR A 66 0.72 -15.26 -4.26
CA THR A 66 0.68 -15.48 -5.72
C THR A 66 1.83 -14.76 -6.43
N ALA A 67 1.97 -14.96 -7.74
CA ALA A 67 2.93 -14.20 -8.56
C ALA A 67 2.69 -12.69 -8.45
N LEU A 68 1.41 -12.26 -8.44
CA LEU A 68 1.01 -10.88 -8.25
C LEU A 68 1.55 -10.29 -6.93
N GLY A 69 1.51 -11.05 -5.83
CA GLY A 69 2.04 -10.56 -4.55
C GLY A 69 3.56 -10.43 -4.53
N LYS A 70 4.28 -11.28 -5.28
CA LYS A 70 5.73 -11.17 -5.45
C LYS A 70 6.10 -9.97 -6.33
N GLU A 71 5.37 -9.74 -7.41
CA GLU A 71 5.55 -8.58 -8.28
C GLU A 71 5.24 -7.28 -7.53
N ALA A 72 4.13 -7.23 -6.79
CA ALA A 72 3.78 -6.09 -5.95
C ALA A 72 4.83 -5.80 -4.88
N LEU A 73 5.41 -6.85 -4.28
CA LEU A 73 6.51 -6.70 -3.33
C LEU A 73 7.75 -6.10 -3.99
N LEU A 74 8.13 -6.60 -5.17
CA LEU A 74 9.28 -6.08 -5.92
C LEU A 74 9.09 -4.60 -6.28
N GLU A 75 7.91 -4.23 -6.77
CA GLU A 75 7.59 -2.84 -7.10
C GLU A 75 7.69 -1.93 -5.87
N ALA A 76 7.17 -2.38 -4.72
CA ALA A 76 7.26 -1.65 -3.47
C ALA A 76 8.70 -1.49 -2.96
N GLU A 77 9.55 -2.51 -3.14
CA GLU A 77 10.97 -2.44 -2.79
C GLU A 77 11.74 -1.46 -3.69
N VAL A 78 11.41 -1.43 -4.99
CA VAL A 78 11.97 -0.48 -5.96
C VAL A 78 11.59 0.96 -5.57
N GLU A 79 10.32 1.22 -5.28
CA GLU A 79 9.88 2.56 -4.88
C GLU A 79 10.44 2.99 -3.53
N LEU A 80 10.53 2.08 -2.55
CA LEU A 80 11.16 2.36 -1.26
C LEU A 80 12.64 2.74 -1.43
N ARG A 81 13.36 2.05 -2.32
CA ARG A 81 14.74 2.38 -2.65
C ARG A 81 14.85 3.76 -3.31
N ALA A 82 14.00 4.02 -4.31
CA ALA A 82 13.95 5.32 -4.99
C ALA A 82 13.58 6.45 -4.04
N TYR A 83 12.73 6.21 -3.04
CA TYR A 83 12.42 7.17 -1.99
C TYR A 83 13.65 7.49 -1.14
N TRP A 84 14.38 6.49 -0.66
CA TRP A 84 15.60 6.73 0.13
C TRP A 84 16.70 7.41 -0.67
N ASP A 85 16.87 7.05 -1.94
CA ASP A 85 17.84 7.73 -2.81
C ASP A 85 17.50 9.24 -2.97
N ARG A 86 16.21 9.61 -2.88
CA ARG A 86 15.74 11.01 -2.89
C ARG A 86 15.85 11.72 -1.53
N THR A 87 15.63 11.02 -0.41
CA THR A 87 15.49 11.65 0.93
C THR A 87 16.72 11.52 1.83
N ASP A 88 17.46 10.42 1.76
CA ASP A 88 18.66 10.19 2.58
C ASP A 88 19.52 9.06 1.98
N PRO A 89 20.48 9.40 1.09
CA PRO A 89 21.33 8.41 0.43
C PRO A 89 22.26 7.65 1.40
N ALA A 90 22.45 8.14 2.63
CA ALA A 90 23.28 7.47 3.64
C ALA A 90 22.53 6.36 4.39
N ARG A 91 21.19 6.35 4.36
CA ARG A 91 20.33 5.46 5.16
C ARG A 91 19.69 4.32 4.38
N GLY A 92 19.81 4.32 3.04
CA GLY A 92 19.19 3.37 2.12
C GLY A 92 19.58 1.88 2.27
N ALA A 93 20.37 1.53 3.28
CA ALA A 93 20.77 0.16 3.61
C ALA A 93 20.54 -0.26 5.08
N SER A 94 20.20 0.67 5.99
CA SER A 94 20.18 0.42 7.44
C SER A 94 18.85 0.72 8.14
N ALA A 95 17.82 1.16 7.42
CA ALA A 95 16.49 1.43 7.97
C ALA A 95 15.67 0.14 8.18
N GLY A 96 16.19 -0.79 9.00
CA GLY A 96 15.32 -1.75 9.66
C GLY A 96 14.59 -1.03 10.78
N ALA A 97 13.32 -0.67 10.57
CA ALA A 97 12.48 -0.27 11.69
C ALA A 97 12.46 -1.42 12.71
N GLU A 98 12.62 -1.08 14.00
CA GLU A 98 12.61 -2.05 15.09
C GLU A 98 11.28 -2.84 15.09
N ASP A 99 11.34 -4.13 15.40
CA ASP A 99 10.15 -4.99 15.45
C ASP A 99 9.22 -4.55 16.59
N ASP A 100 8.13 -3.88 16.23
CA ASP A 100 7.13 -3.33 17.14
C ASP A 100 5.98 -4.32 17.42
N SER A 101 6.15 -5.60 17.07
CA SER A 101 5.08 -6.62 17.12
C SER A 101 4.41 -6.82 18.49
N ARG A 102 5.06 -6.43 19.59
CA ARG A 102 4.54 -6.58 20.96
C ARG A 102 3.55 -5.50 21.36
N SER A 103 3.66 -4.31 20.79
CA SER A 103 2.84 -3.13 21.09
C SER A 103 2.03 -2.66 19.89
N PHE A 104 1.95 -3.48 18.84
CA PHE A 104 1.27 -3.11 17.61
C PHE A 104 -0.25 -2.97 17.80
N HIS A 105 -0.76 -1.77 17.56
CA HIS A 105 -2.17 -1.45 17.59
C HIS A 105 -2.72 -1.33 16.17
N ILE A 106 -3.38 -2.39 15.69
CA ILE A 106 -3.86 -2.46 14.31
C ILE A 106 -4.83 -1.32 13.95
N SER A 107 -5.76 -0.96 14.85
CA SER A 107 -6.73 0.10 14.58
C SER A 107 -6.04 1.45 14.32
N TRP A 108 -5.02 1.76 15.12
CA TRP A 108 -4.25 2.99 14.96
C TRP A 108 -3.37 2.94 13.71
N ALA A 109 -2.66 1.84 13.50
CA ALA A 109 -1.81 1.67 12.32
C ALA A 109 -2.62 1.77 11.02
N PHE A 110 -3.81 1.16 11.01
CA PHE A 110 -4.73 1.22 9.89
C PHE A 110 -5.21 2.65 9.65
N GLU A 111 -5.68 3.33 10.69
CA GLU A 111 -6.12 4.73 10.58
C GLU A 111 -5.02 5.63 10.01
N VAL A 112 -3.79 5.52 10.49
CA VAL A 112 -2.66 6.30 9.98
C VAL A 112 -2.36 6.01 8.50
N CYS A 113 -2.38 4.73 8.11
CA CYS A 113 -2.08 4.32 6.74
C CYS A 113 -3.22 4.59 5.76
N SER A 114 -4.48 4.65 6.21
CA SER A 114 -5.65 4.91 5.35
C SER A 114 -5.98 6.41 5.23
N THR A 115 -5.68 7.22 6.26
CA THR A 115 -6.02 8.65 6.30
C THR A 115 -4.91 9.58 5.83
N SER A 116 -3.64 9.17 5.92
CA SER A 116 -2.55 9.95 5.33
C SER A 116 -2.74 9.95 3.82
N HIS A 117 -3.27 11.06 3.32
CA HIS A 117 -3.51 11.32 1.90
C HIS A 117 -2.42 10.65 1.07
N VAL A 118 -2.80 9.62 0.31
CA VAL A 118 -1.98 9.02 -0.75
C VAL A 118 -1.89 10.02 -1.92
N SER A 119 -1.56 11.28 -1.62
CA SER A 119 -1.29 12.34 -2.59
C SER A 119 0.10 12.21 -3.20
N SER A 120 0.83 11.12 -2.92
CA SER A 120 2.18 10.90 -3.46
C SER A 120 2.27 9.79 -4.52
N ILE A 121 1.16 9.14 -4.89
CA ILE A 121 1.13 8.12 -5.98
C ILE A 121 0.39 8.66 -7.22
N CYS A 122 -0.02 9.94 -7.23
CA CYS A 122 -0.63 10.61 -8.38
C CYS A 122 0.19 11.84 -8.77
#